data_AF-A0A935JLD4-F1
#
_entry.id   AF-A0A935JLD4-F1
#
_cell.length_a   1.000
_cell.length_b   1.000
_cell.length_c   1.000
_cell.angle_alpha   90.00
_cell.angle_beta   90.00
_cell.angle_gamma   90.00
#
_symmetry.space_group_name_H-M   'P 1'
#
loop_
_entity.id
_entity.type
_entity.pdbx_description
1 polymer ?
#
loop_
_entity_poly.entity_id
_entity_poly.type
_entity_poly.pdbx_seq_one_letter_code
_entity_poly.pdbx_strand_id
1 'polypeptide(L)' 'MSTIKEKIIKGIQGIDNEEILPEVYTLLQDILETKQVISLNAEQKMLIHEARNEYKTGRHYTTEQAFNDLLDD' A
#
# COMPACT_ATOMS: atom_id res chain seq x y z
N MET A 1 8.49 26.42 -0.98
CA MET A 1 8.77 25.57 0.20
C MET A 1 9.45 24.32 -0.31
N SER A 2 10.61 23.94 0.23
CA SER A 2 11.25 22.69 -0.22
C SER A 2 10.52 21.50 0.37
N THR A 3 10.20 20.53 -0.48
CA THR A 3 9.55 19.29 -0.04
C THR A 3 10.53 18.46 0.79
N ILE A 4 10.03 17.57 1.66
CA ILE A 4 10.88 16.66 2.46
C ILE A 4 11.83 15.88 1.54
N LYS A 5 11.34 15.47 0.36
CA LYS A 5 12.12 14.81 -0.69
C LYS A 5 13.33 15.64 -1.14
N GLU A 6 13.15 16.94 -1.39
CA GLU A 6 14.25 17.82 -1.81
C GLU A 6 15.30 18.04 -0.72
N LYS A 7 14.88 18.06 0.56
CA LYS A 7 15.81 18.16 1.69
C LYS A 7 16.68 16.90 1.81
N ILE A 8 16.08 15.73 1.60
CA ILE A 8 16.79 14.44 1.62
C ILE A 8 17.79 14.36 0.47
N ILE A 9 17.39 14.73 -0.76
CA ILE A 9 18.28 14.73 -1.93
C ILE A 9 19.50 15.62 -1.69
N LYS A 10 19.30 16.83 -1.16
CA LYS A 10 20.41 17.75 -0.84
C LYS A 10 21.33 17.21 0.26
N GLY A 11 20.79 16.49 1.24
CA GLY A 11 21.59 15.84 2.29
C GLY A 11 22.49 14.74 1.72
N ILE A 12 21.95 13.92 0.80
CA ILE A 12 22.70 12.85 0.13
C ILE A 12 23.81 13.41 -0.78
N GLN A 13 23.50 14.47 -1.54
CA GLN A 13 24.48 15.12 -2.43
C GLN A 13 25.63 15.81 -1.68
N GLY A 14 25.46 16.09 -0.38
CA GLY A 14 26.51 16.65 0.48
C GLY A 14 27.34 15.61 1.22
N ILE A 15 27.17 14.31 0.94
CA ILE A 15 27.98 13.26 1.54
C ILE A 15 29.28 13.14 0.74
N ASP A 16 30.39 13.58 1.34
CA ASP A 16 31.73 13.51 0.73
C ASP A 16 32.34 12.11 0.73
N ASN A 17 31.76 11.17 1.49
CA ASN A 17 32.18 9.77 1.55
C ASN A 17 31.28 8.89 0.68
N GLU A 18 31.73 8.60 -0.54
CA GLU A 18 31.00 7.78 -1.52
C GLU A 18 30.69 6.36 -1.02
N GLU A 19 31.44 5.82 -0.07
CA GLU A 19 31.20 4.48 0.48
C GLU A 19 29.91 4.39 1.31
N ILE A 20 29.39 5.53 1.79
CA ILE A 20 28.17 5.61 2.62
C ILE A 20 26.90 5.73 1.76
N LEU A 21 27.03 6.18 0.51
CA LEU A 21 25.89 6.35 -0.41
C LEU A 21 25.09 5.05 -0.64
N PRO A 22 25.72 3.87 -0.85
CA PRO A 22 25.01 2.61 -1.00
C PRO A 22 24.18 2.22 0.23
N GLU A 23 24.70 2.47 1.44
CA GLU A 23 24.00 2.17 2.69
C GLU A 23 22.78 3.08 2.88
N VAL A 24 22.93 4.37 2.60
CA VAL A 24 21.82 5.35 2.64
C VAL A 24 20.75 5.02 1.62
N TYR A 25 21.15 4.61 0.41
CA TYR A 25 20.21 4.18 -0.63
C TYR A 25 19.44 2.93 -0.21
N THR A 26 20.11 1.95 0.37
CA THR A 26 19.49 0.71 0.89
C THR A 26 18.48 1.02 2.00
N LEU A 27 18.85 1.87 2.96
CA LEU A 27 17.94 2.32 4.03
C LEU A 27 16.69 3.03 3.50
N LEU A 28 16.85 3.88 2.48
CA LEU A 28 15.71 4.56 1.86
C LEU A 28 14.80 3.58 1.11
N GLN A 29 15.40 2.61 0.42
CA GLN A 29 14.67 1.56 -0.26
C GLN A 29 13.89 0.72 0.75
N ASP A 30 14.49 0.32 1.87
CA ASP A 30 13.83 -0.42 2.95
C ASP A 30 12.65 0.36 3.54
N ILE A 31 12.80 1.68 3.75
CA ILE A 31 11.71 2.54 4.23
C ILE A 31 10.57 2.64 3.20
N LEU A 32 10.90 2.73 1.90
CA LEU A 32 9.90 2.77 0.82
C LEU A 32 9.21 1.41 0.61
N GLU A 33 9.95 0.32 0.78
CA GLU A 33 9.49 -1.06 0.67
C GLU A 33 8.87 -1.58 1.97
N THR A 34 8.94 -0.80 3.06
CA THR A 34 8.21 -1.07 4.29
C THR A 34 6.73 -1.04 3.96
N LYS A 35 6.21 -2.22 3.60
CA LYS A 35 4.82 -2.46 3.24
C LYS A 35 3.97 -1.88 4.35
N GLN A 36 3.17 -0.86 4.02
CA GLN A 36 2.14 -0.41 4.93
C GLN A 36 1.23 -1.60 5.21
N VAL A 37 1.28 -2.11 6.44
CA VAL A 37 0.39 -3.17 6.89
C VAL A 37 -0.99 -2.53 7.04
N ILE A 38 -1.84 -2.71 6.03
CA ILE A 38 -3.23 -2.27 6.11
C ILE A 38 -3.95 -3.22 7.07
N SER A 39 -4.22 -2.72 8.28
CA SER A 39 -5.02 -3.46 9.25
C SER A 39 -6.50 -3.30 8.92
N LEU A 40 -7.12 -4.39 8.49
CA LEU A 40 -8.56 -4.43 8.22
C LEU A 40 -9.36 -4.50 9.52
N ASN A 41 -10.48 -3.77 9.57
CA ASN A 41 -11.45 -3.86 10.67
C ASN A 41 -12.25 -5.17 10.58
N ALA A 42 -13.10 -5.45 11.59
CA ALA A 42 -13.84 -6.72 11.66
C ALA A 42 -14.81 -6.90 10.49
N GLU A 43 -15.51 -5.83 10.10
CA GLU A 43 -16.47 -5.81 9.00
C GLU A 43 -15.80 -6.08 7.64
N GLN A 44 -14.70 -5.38 7.35
CA GLN A 44 -13.92 -5.58 6.13
C GLN A 44 -13.39 -7.01 6.00
N LYS A 45 -12.95 -7.61 7.11
CA LYS A 45 -12.51 -9.02 7.13
C LYS A 45 -13.65 -9.97 6.81
N MET A 46 -14.84 -9.69 7.34
CA MET A 46 -16.05 -10.48 7.11
C MET A 46 -16.48 -10.40 5.64
N LEU A 47 -16.57 -9.20 5.07
CA LEU A 47 -16.93 -8.99 3.66
C LEU A 47 -15.96 -9.69 2.70
N ILE A 48 -14.66 -9.62 2.97
CA ILE A 48 -13.66 -10.35 2.16
C ILE A 48 -13.84 -11.87 2.31
N HIS A 49 -14.21 -12.36 3.50
CA HIS A 49 -14.44 -13.77 3.72
C HIS A 49 -15.65 -14.27 2.93
N GLU A 50 -16.74 -13.49 2.94
CA GLU A 50 -17.95 -13.76 2.17
C GLU A 50 -17.67 -13.76 0.67
N ALA A 51 -17.07 -12.70 0.13
CA ALA A 51 -16.71 -12.60 -1.28
C ALA A 51 -15.82 -13.77 -1.74
N ARG A 52 -14.89 -14.24 -0.90
CA ARG A 52 -14.07 -15.43 -1.19
C ARG A 52 -14.89 -16.71 -1.24
N ASN A 53 -15.89 -16.85 -0.38
CA ASN A 53 -16.76 -18.02 -0.37
C ASN A 53 -17.69 -18.03 -1.59
N GLU A 54 -18.24 -16.88 -1.97
CA GLU A 54 -19.07 -16.73 -3.17
C GLU A 54 -18.29 -17.04 -4.46
N TYR A 55 -17.06 -16.53 -4.56
CA TYR A 55 -16.19 -16.87 -5.68
C TYR A 55 -15.92 -18.37 -5.78
N LYS A 56 -15.70 -19.06 -4.64
CA LYS A 56 -15.48 -20.52 -4.60
C LYS A 56 -16.73 -21.32 -4.98
N THR A 57 -17.93 -20.80 -4.66
CA THR A 57 -19.19 -21.47 -4.99
C THR A 57 -19.69 -21.16 -6.40
N GLY A 58 -18.89 -20.42 -7.19
CA GLY A 58 -19.20 -20.08 -8.57
C GLY A 58 -20.22 -18.96 -8.72
N ARG A 59 -20.52 -18.24 -7.62
CA ARG A 59 -21.32 -17.02 -7.67
C ARG A 59 -20.40 -15.86 -8.01
N HIS A 60 -20.44 -15.45 -9.27
CA HIS A 60 -19.69 -14.32 -9.78
C HIS A 60 -20.66 -13.17 -10.00
N TYR A 61 -20.36 -12.02 -9.39
CA TYR A 61 -21.13 -10.80 -9.58
C TYR A 61 -20.54 -10.04 -10.76
N THR A 62 -21.42 -9.55 -11.65
CA THR A 62 -21.01 -8.50 -12.59
C THR A 62 -20.86 -7.17 -11.85
N THR A 63 -20.13 -6.22 -12.43
CA THR A 63 -19.94 -4.88 -11.86
C THR A 63 -21.26 -4.20 -11.49
N GLU A 64 -22.32 -4.43 -12.27
CA GLU A 64 -23.66 -3.88 -11.99
C GLU A 64 -24.33 -4.54 -10.78
N GLN A 65 -24.19 -5.85 -10.62
CA GLN A 65 -24.77 -6.57 -9.48
C GLN A 65 -24.09 -6.19 -8.17
N ALA A 66 -22.76 -6.08 -8.16
CA ALA A 66 -22.02 -5.62 -7.00
C ALA A 66 -22.34 -4.16 -6.61
N PHE A 67 -22.75 -3.33 -7.58
CA PHE A 67 -23.10 -1.94 -7.34
C PHE A 67 -24.52 -1.77 -6.80
N ASN A 68 -25.47 -2.61 -7.24
CA ASN A 68 -26.84 -2.57 -6.73
C ASN A 68 -26.93 -3.05 -5.28
N ASP A 69 -26.16 -4.08 -4.90
CA ASP A 69 -26.11 -4.56 -3.50
C ASP A 69 -25.54 -3.51 -2.54
N LEU A 70 -24.78 -2.52 -3.03
CA LEU A 70 -24.26 -1.39 -2.24
C LEU A 70 -25.27 -0.24 -2.05
N LEU A 71 -26.38 -0.24 -2.79
CA LEU A 71 -27.38 0.84 -2.81
C LEU A 71 -28.71 0.47 -2.12
N ASP A 72 -28.90 -0.81 -1.78
CA ASP A 72 -30.13 -1.32 -1.14
C ASP A 72 -30.05 -1.37 0.41
N ASP A 73 -28.96 -0.84 1.01
CA ASP A 73 -28.82 -0.52 2.46
C ASP A 73 -28.76 1.01 2.69
#